data_AF-A0A0C4DXP2-F1
#
_entry.id   AF-A0A0C4DXP2-F1
#
_cell.length_a   1.000
_cell.length_b   1.000
_cell.length_c   1.000
_cell.angle_alpha   90.00
_cell.angle_beta   90.00
_cell.angle_gamma   90.00
#
_symmetry.space_group_name_H-M   'P 1'
#
loop_
_entity.id
_entity.type
_entity.pdbx_description
1 polymer ?
#
loop_
_entity_poly.entity_id
_entity_poly.type
_entity_poly.pdbx_seq_one_letter_code
_entity_poly.pdbx_strand_id
1 'polypeptide(L)'
;MTSDPVEFPANVGTLEYARAQDAQDPLRHMREHFIFPTVASLKKKALDGKIPAYPQNHKAPSPQQPAKQNGSAAAANGSGSGSDETTPAVYFCGNSLGLQPKAVRAHLEAQLETWASVGVHGHFTALDNSPLGASWQDMAADLAAKSVPIVGAAGPDEVAIMNTLTANLHFMMASFYRPTATRHKIIAEWKPFPSDTYAIASQIEWHGLDKEKSLVELHPDENFYISTDKILSTIDEHAESTALLLLPGIQASS
;
A
#
# COMPACT_ATOMS: atom_id res chain seq x y z
N MET A 1 0.89 6.88 29.17
CA MET A 1 -0.08 5.90 29.71
C MET A 1 0.56 4.52 29.62
N THR A 2 0.89 3.90 30.74
CA THR A 2 1.29 2.49 30.78
C THR A 2 0.03 1.66 30.66
N SER A 3 -0.31 1.21 29.44
CA SER A 3 -1.33 0.19 29.28
C SER A 3 -0.87 -1.07 30.01
N ASP A 4 -1.76 -1.69 30.78
CA ASP A 4 -1.50 -3.01 31.36
C ASP A 4 -1.03 -3.96 30.24
N PRO A 5 -0.02 -4.82 30.50
CA PRO A 5 0.49 -5.73 29.50
C PRO A 5 -0.65 -6.63 29.02
N VAL A 6 -0.78 -6.75 27.69
CA VAL A 6 -1.77 -7.64 27.08
C VAL A 6 -1.50 -9.07 27.55
N GLU A 7 -2.41 -9.64 28.34
CA GLU A 7 -2.33 -11.04 28.75
C GLU A 7 -2.75 -11.94 27.59
N PHE A 8 -1.81 -12.72 27.07
CA PHE A 8 -2.09 -13.71 26.03
C PHE A 8 -2.45 -15.07 26.64
N PRO A 9 -3.39 -15.83 26.04
CA PRO A 9 -3.69 -17.19 26.46
C PRO A 9 -2.45 -18.09 26.39
N ALA A 10 -2.37 -19.08 27.29
CA ALA A 10 -1.23 -20.01 27.34
C ALA A 10 -1.01 -20.81 26.03
N ASN A 11 -2.04 -20.94 25.20
CA ASN A 11 -1.97 -21.63 23.91
C ASN A 11 -1.77 -20.69 22.69
N VAL A 12 -1.45 -19.40 22.88
CA VAL A 12 -1.32 -18.43 21.78
C VAL A 12 -0.35 -18.87 20.66
N GLY A 13 0.68 -19.66 21.01
CA GLY A 13 1.68 -20.17 20.08
C GLY A 13 1.30 -21.45 19.34
N THR A 14 0.08 -21.98 19.50
CA THR A 14 -0.31 -23.27 18.88
C THR A 14 -1.08 -23.11 17.57
N LEU A 15 -1.05 -24.15 16.74
CA LEU A 15 -1.78 -24.22 15.48
C LEU A 15 -3.30 -24.21 15.71
N GLU A 16 -3.76 -24.83 16.79
CA GLU A 16 -5.18 -24.86 17.18
C GLU A 16 -5.68 -23.46 17.49
N TYR A 17 -4.88 -22.66 18.21
CA TYR A 17 -5.22 -21.27 18.51
C TYR A 17 -5.33 -20.44 17.23
N ALA A 18 -4.32 -20.50 16.35
CA ALA A 18 -4.34 -19.79 15.07
C ALA A 18 -5.57 -20.17 14.20
N ARG A 19 -5.90 -21.47 14.12
CA ARG A 19 -7.08 -21.95 13.39
C ARG A 19 -8.40 -21.47 14.00
N ALA A 20 -8.47 -21.41 15.33
CA ALA A 20 -9.66 -20.89 16.02
C ALA A 20 -9.86 -19.40 15.75
N GLN A 21 -8.78 -18.61 15.68
CA GLN A 21 -8.83 -17.19 15.29
C GLN A 21 -9.26 -17.03 13.82
N ASP A 22 -8.64 -17.76 12.89
CA ASP A 22 -9.03 -17.74 11.47
C ASP A 22 -10.50 -18.14 11.27
N ALA A 23 -11.03 -19.09 12.06
CA ALA A 23 -12.43 -19.52 11.97
C ALA A 23 -13.43 -18.46 12.45
N GLN A 24 -13.01 -17.54 13.31
CA GLN A 24 -13.83 -16.46 13.87
C GLN A 24 -13.68 -15.15 13.11
N ASP A 25 -12.71 -15.04 12.20
CA ASP A 25 -12.47 -13.84 11.40
C ASP A 25 -13.64 -13.59 10.41
N PRO A 26 -14.46 -12.54 10.60
CA PRO A 26 -15.56 -12.22 9.69
C PRO A 26 -15.07 -11.85 8.28
N LEU A 27 -13.81 -11.41 8.16
CA LEU A 27 -13.18 -11.02 6.90
C LEU A 27 -12.45 -12.17 6.21
N ARG A 28 -12.44 -13.38 6.77
CA ARG A 28 -11.73 -14.53 6.18
C ARG A 28 -12.04 -14.76 4.71
N HIS A 29 -13.31 -14.58 4.34
CA HIS A 29 -13.80 -14.75 2.97
C HIS A 29 -13.14 -13.78 1.97
N MET A 30 -12.61 -12.63 2.43
CA MET A 30 -11.90 -11.67 1.59
C MET A 30 -10.67 -12.27 0.89
N ARG A 31 -10.02 -13.27 1.51
CA ARG A 31 -8.87 -13.98 0.92
C ARG A 31 -9.23 -14.59 -0.45
N GLU A 32 -10.49 -14.95 -0.67
CA GLU A 32 -10.95 -15.54 -1.93
C GLU A 32 -11.00 -14.54 -3.09
N HIS A 33 -10.87 -13.24 -2.84
CA HIS A 33 -10.85 -12.21 -3.89
C HIS A 33 -9.45 -11.93 -4.45
N PHE A 34 -8.40 -12.53 -3.90
CA PHE A 34 -7.00 -12.27 -4.28
C PHE A 34 -6.31 -13.51 -4.86
N ILE A 35 -5.28 -13.26 -5.67
CA ILE A 35 -4.38 -14.28 -6.21
C ILE A 35 -3.13 -14.30 -5.34
N PHE A 36 -2.92 -15.38 -4.59
CA PHE A 36 -1.70 -15.58 -3.81
C PHE A 36 -0.60 -16.28 -4.65
N PRO A 37 0.69 -15.96 -4.50
CA PRO A 37 1.77 -16.76 -5.09
C PRO A 37 1.90 -18.12 -4.41
N THR A 38 2.07 -19.21 -5.17
CA THR A 38 2.33 -20.54 -4.61
C THR A 38 3.84 -20.70 -4.37
N VAL A 39 4.23 -21.66 -3.53
CA VAL A 39 5.65 -22.01 -3.35
C VAL A 39 6.33 -22.32 -4.70
N ALA A 40 5.63 -23.01 -5.60
CA ALA A 40 6.11 -23.25 -6.96
C ALA A 40 6.13 -21.98 -7.81
N SER A 41 5.08 -21.15 -7.79
CA SER A 41 4.97 -20.00 -8.68
C SER A 41 5.99 -18.90 -8.40
N LEU A 42 6.48 -18.80 -7.16
CA LEU A 42 7.58 -17.89 -6.82
C LEU A 42 8.88 -18.19 -7.59
N LYS A 43 9.02 -19.41 -8.12
CA LYS A 43 10.16 -19.82 -8.92
C LYS A 43 9.99 -19.54 -10.42
N LYS A 44 8.81 -19.06 -10.86
CA LYS A 44 8.55 -18.76 -12.29
C LYS A 44 9.55 -17.75 -12.83
N LYS A 45 10.00 -17.99 -14.06
CA LYS A 45 10.94 -17.13 -14.81
C LYS A 45 10.41 -16.69 -16.18
N ALA A 46 9.24 -17.18 -16.59
CA ALA A 46 8.61 -16.86 -17.86
C ALA A 46 7.10 -16.78 -17.72
N LEU A 47 6.46 -16.05 -18.64
CA LEU A 47 5.02 -16.01 -18.78
C LEU A 47 4.58 -17.25 -19.60
N ASP A 48 3.84 -18.14 -18.96
CA ASP A 48 3.36 -19.41 -19.52
C ASP A 48 1.82 -19.46 -19.61
N GLY A 49 1.15 -18.32 -19.41
CA GLY A 49 -0.30 -18.19 -19.40
C GLY A 49 -0.99 -18.74 -18.15
N LYS A 50 -0.26 -19.32 -17.19
CA LYS A 50 -0.83 -19.94 -15.99
C LYS A 50 -0.75 -18.97 -14.79
N ILE A 51 -1.90 -18.73 -14.15
CA ILE A 51 -1.98 -17.99 -12.90
C ILE A 51 -2.01 -18.99 -11.74
N PRO A 52 -1.37 -18.70 -10.59
CA PRO A 52 -1.54 -19.50 -9.39
C PRO A 52 -3.03 -19.64 -9.01
N ALA A 53 -3.47 -20.86 -8.73
CA ALA A 53 -4.83 -21.15 -8.32
C ALA A 53 -4.82 -22.08 -7.10
N TYR A 54 -5.68 -21.79 -6.12
CA TYR A 54 -5.81 -22.58 -4.89
C TYR A 54 -7.21 -23.18 -4.76
N PRO A 55 -7.33 -24.28 -4.02
CA PRO A 55 -8.63 -24.74 -3.53
C PRO A 55 -9.28 -23.66 -2.65
N GLN A 56 -10.59 -23.48 -2.80
CA GLN A 56 -11.38 -22.59 -1.94
C GLN A 56 -11.22 -22.94 -0.45
N ASN A 57 -11.17 -21.91 0.40
CA ASN A 57 -11.14 -21.99 1.87
C ASN A 57 -9.94 -22.71 2.48
N HIS A 58 -8.86 -22.91 1.73
CA HIS A 58 -7.70 -23.69 2.18
C HIS A 58 -8.11 -25.07 2.74
N LYS A 59 -9.10 -25.75 2.13
CA LYS A 59 -9.33 -27.17 2.43
C LYS A 59 -7.99 -27.89 2.24
N ALA A 60 -7.49 -28.47 3.33
CA ALA A 60 -6.12 -28.96 3.41
C ALA A 60 -5.76 -29.86 2.22
N PRO A 61 -4.50 -29.84 1.74
CA PRO A 61 -3.94 -31.03 1.11
C PRO A 61 -4.15 -32.21 2.08
N SER A 62 -4.51 -33.38 1.56
CA SER A 62 -4.69 -34.62 2.31
C SER A 62 -3.60 -34.82 3.37
N PRO A 63 -3.92 -35.43 4.54
CA PRO A 63 -2.99 -35.50 5.66
C PRO A 63 -1.78 -36.35 5.30
N GLN A 64 -0.65 -35.72 4.97
CA GLN A 64 0.65 -36.39 4.93
C GLN A 64 1.79 -35.42 5.25
N GLN A 65 2.43 -35.76 6.38
CA GLN A 65 3.76 -35.38 6.90
C GLN A 65 3.96 -34.01 7.58
N PRO A 66 4.74 -34.00 8.68
CA PRO A 66 4.88 -32.85 9.56
C PRO A 66 5.62 -31.71 8.85
N ALA A 67 5.17 -30.48 9.12
CA ALA A 67 5.78 -29.26 8.64
C ALA A 67 7.26 -29.21 9.02
N LYS A 68 8.15 -29.15 8.02
CA LYS A 68 9.53 -28.73 8.26
C LYS A 68 9.52 -27.23 8.58
N GLN A 69 10.09 -26.90 9.73
CA GLN A 69 10.42 -25.54 10.14
C GLN A 69 11.19 -24.83 9.01
N ASN A 70 10.63 -23.75 8.46
CA ASN A 70 11.35 -22.89 7.54
C ASN A 70 12.37 -22.06 8.34
N GLY A 71 13.64 -22.44 8.27
CA GLY A 71 14.71 -21.75 8.98
C GLY A 71 16.14 -22.26 8.76
N SER A 72 16.41 -23.20 7.85
CA SER A 72 17.79 -23.57 7.51
C SER A 72 17.97 -23.70 6.00
N ALA A 73 18.88 -22.90 5.47
CA ALA A 73 19.41 -23.06 4.12
C ALA A 73 20.24 -24.34 4.07
N ALA A 74 19.67 -25.41 3.51
CA ALA A 74 20.42 -26.56 3.06
C ALA A 74 19.85 -27.02 1.72
N ALA A 75 20.63 -26.82 0.66
CA ALA A 75 20.37 -27.34 -0.66
C ALA A 75 20.37 -28.87 -0.62
N ALA A 76 19.24 -29.48 -1.00
CA ALA A 76 19.19 -30.89 -1.36
C ALA A 76 18.24 -31.06 -2.55
N ASN A 77 18.81 -31.51 -3.67
CA ASN A 77 18.08 -31.93 -4.86
C ASN A 77 17.22 -33.16 -4.51
N GLY A 78 15.90 -32.98 -4.50
CA GLY A 78 14.91 -34.06 -4.38
C GLY A 78 13.73 -33.77 -5.29
N SER A 79 13.39 -34.73 -6.15
CA SER A 79 12.27 -34.71 -7.09
C SER A 79 10.95 -34.34 -6.40
N GLY A 80 10.42 -33.15 -6.71
CA GLY A 80 9.24 -32.57 -6.06
C GLY A 80 7.96 -33.34 -6.33
N SER A 81 7.37 -33.88 -5.27
CA SER A 81 5.99 -34.37 -5.21
C SER A 81 5.00 -33.20 -5.43
N GLY A 82 3.84 -33.48 -6.02
CA GLY A 82 2.83 -32.48 -6.46
C GLY A 82 2.16 -31.59 -5.40
N SER A 83 2.73 -31.42 -4.21
CA SER A 83 2.23 -30.56 -3.13
C SER A 83 2.56 -29.08 -3.32
N ASP A 84 3.69 -28.76 -3.95
CA ASP A 84 4.21 -27.37 -4.01
C ASP A 84 3.43 -26.48 -4.98
N GLU A 85 2.80 -27.07 -6.00
CA GLU A 85 2.01 -26.36 -7.00
C GLU A 85 0.78 -25.68 -6.39
N THR A 86 0.19 -26.27 -5.35
CA THR A 86 -1.04 -25.77 -4.71
C THR A 86 -0.82 -25.24 -3.29
N THR A 87 0.42 -25.20 -2.81
CA THR A 87 0.73 -24.69 -1.47
C THR A 87 0.89 -23.17 -1.51
N PRO A 88 0.07 -22.40 -0.77
CA PRO A 88 0.20 -20.94 -0.71
C PRO A 88 1.53 -20.51 -0.10
N ALA A 89 2.15 -19.49 -0.66
CA ALA A 89 3.25 -18.81 0.01
C ALA A 89 2.72 -17.96 1.17
N VAL A 90 3.53 -17.84 2.23
CA VAL A 90 3.31 -16.85 3.28
C VAL A 90 3.80 -15.50 2.74
N TYR A 91 2.87 -14.61 2.41
CA TYR A 91 3.15 -13.33 1.76
C TYR A 91 2.91 -12.16 2.72
N PHE A 92 3.95 -11.71 3.40
CA PHE A 92 3.92 -10.58 4.35
C PHE A 92 4.53 -9.29 3.77
N CYS A 93 4.54 -9.14 2.45
CA CYS A 93 5.06 -7.96 1.76
C CYS A 93 3.97 -7.08 1.13
N GLY A 94 2.72 -7.22 1.59
CA GLY A 94 1.56 -6.49 1.05
C GLY A 94 1.64 -4.97 1.20
N ASN A 95 2.46 -4.49 2.15
CA ASN A 95 2.75 -3.06 2.34
C ASN A 95 3.67 -2.48 1.26
N SER A 96 4.45 -3.31 0.57
CA SER A 96 5.27 -2.88 -0.57
C SER A 96 4.53 -3.08 -1.89
N LEU A 97 3.95 -4.28 -2.08
CA LEU A 97 3.14 -4.60 -3.24
C LEU A 97 1.95 -5.47 -2.83
N GLY A 98 0.75 -4.94 -2.96
CA GLY A 98 -0.48 -5.69 -2.69
C GLY A 98 -0.64 -6.90 -3.61
N LEU A 99 -1.30 -7.95 -3.11
CA LEU A 99 -1.69 -9.09 -3.94
C LEU A 99 -2.67 -8.64 -5.03
N GLN A 100 -2.60 -9.26 -6.20
CA GLN A 100 -3.50 -8.96 -7.30
C GLN A 100 -4.95 -9.39 -6.97
N PRO A 101 -5.94 -8.48 -6.99
CA PRO A 101 -7.35 -8.87 -6.95
C PRO A 101 -7.74 -9.63 -8.22
N LYS A 102 -8.53 -10.71 -8.08
CA LYS A 102 -9.02 -11.52 -9.20
C LYS A 102 -9.82 -10.70 -10.22
N ALA A 103 -10.48 -9.63 -9.77
CA ALA A 103 -11.30 -8.76 -10.60
C ALA A 103 -10.49 -7.90 -11.60
N VAL A 104 -9.19 -7.67 -11.36
CA VAL A 104 -8.37 -6.76 -12.18
C VAL A 104 -8.39 -7.15 -13.65
N ARG A 105 -8.27 -8.44 -13.97
CA ARG A 105 -8.25 -8.91 -15.36
C ARG A 105 -9.55 -8.56 -16.09
N ALA A 106 -10.69 -8.85 -15.48
CA ALA A 106 -12.00 -8.57 -16.08
C ALA A 106 -12.21 -7.06 -16.31
N HIS A 107 -11.74 -6.20 -15.40
CA HIS A 107 -11.84 -4.76 -15.58
C HIS A 107 -10.92 -4.25 -16.71
N LEU A 108 -9.70 -4.78 -16.83
CA LEU A 108 -8.82 -4.45 -17.95
C LEU A 108 -9.39 -4.92 -19.28
N GLU A 109 -9.94 -6.13 -19.34
CA GLU A 109 -10.62 -6.65 -20.53
C GLU A 109 -11.81 -5.77 -20.92
N ALA A 110 -12.61 -5.31 -19.96
CA ALA A 110 -13.71 -4.38 -20.22
C ALA A 110 -13.24 -3.03 -20.79
N GLN A 111 -12.08 -2.50 -20.36
CA GLN A 111 -11.49 -1.29 -20.96
C GLN A 111 -11.14 -1.53 -22.44
N LEU A 112 -10.49 -2.67 -22.73
CA LEU A 112 -10.08 -3.04 -24.08
C LEU A 112 -11.27 -3.30 -25.00
N GLU A 113 -12.29 -4.00 -24.50
CA GLU A 113 -13.53 -4.26 -25.22
C GLU A 113 -14.30 -2.97 -25.53
N THR A 114 -14.41 -2.07 -24.55
CA THR A 114 -15.04 -0.74 -24.75
C THR A 114 -14.31 0.02 -25.85
N TRP A 115 -12.97 0.06 -25.80
CA TRP A 115 -12.18 0.74 -26.82
C TRP A 115 -12.37 0.13 -28.21
N ALA A 116 -12.29 -1.20 -28.33
CA ALA A 116 -12.44 -1.88 -29.60
C ALA A 116 -13.86 -1.76 -30.19
N SER A 117 -14.88 -1.70 -29.33
CA SER A 117 -16.29 -1.73 -29.74
C SER A 117 -16.82 -0.35 -30.13
N VAL A 118 -16.51 0.68 -29.34
CA VAL A 118 -17.13 2.01 -29.48
C VAL A 118 -16.12 3.15 -29.64
N GLY A 119 -14.81 2.87 -29.57
CA GLY A 119 -13.76 3.86 -29.79
C GLY A 119 -13.91 5.09 -28.90
N VAL A 120 -13.87 6.28 -29.50
CA VAL A 120 -14.03 7.56 -28.80
C VAL A 120 -15.36 7.68 -28.06
N HIS A 121 -16.41 6.99 -28.48
CA HIS A 121 -17.71 7.02 -27.79
C HIS A 121 -17.65 6.40 -26.38
N GLY A 122 -16.60 5.62 -26.06
CA GLY A 122 -16.35 5.14 -24.70
C GLY A 122 -16.18 6.27 -23.67
N HIS A 123 -15.82 7.48 -24.12
CA HIS A 123 -15.80 8.65 -23.24
C HIS A 123 -17.16 9.01 -22.65
N PHE A 124 -18.24 8.71 -23.37
CA PHE A 124 -19.59 9.16 -23.02
C PHE A 124 -20.58 8.01 -22.81
N THR A 125 -20.13 6.76 -23.03
CA THR A 125 -21.00 5.59 -23.02
C THR A 125 -20.60 4.67 -21.87
N ALA A 126 -21.50 4.50 -20.90
CA ALA A 126 -21.45 3.38 -19.99
C ALA A 126 -22.09 2.17 -20.67
N LEU A 127 -21.36 1.06 -20.79
CA LEU A 127 -21.86 -0.16 -21.40
C LEU A 127 -22.58 -1.03 -20.36
N ASP A 128 -23.77 -1.53 -20.71
CA ASP A 128 -24.49 -2.50 -19.89
C ASP A 128 -23.64 -3.74 -19.63
N ASN A 129 -23.78 -4.33 -18.44
CA ASN A 129 -23.01 -5.49 -17.98
C ASN A 129 -21.48 -5.26 -17.88
N SER A 130 -20.99 -4.04 -18.09
CA SER A 130 -19.57 -3.71 -17.88
C SER A 130 -19.26 -3.57 -16.38
N PRO A 131 -18.14 -4.14 -15.90
CA PRO A 131 -17.71 -3.95 -14.52
C PRO A 131 -17.18 -2.53 -14.23
N LEU A 132 -16.98 -1.69 -15.26
CA LEU A 132 -16.45 -0.34 -15.09
C LEU A 132 -17.46 0.63 -14.43
N GLY A 133 -18.77 0.37 -14.60
CA GLY A 133 -19.86 1.14 -13.98
C GLY A 133 -20.07 2.57 -14.49
N ALA A 134 -19.04 3.21 -15.07
CA ALA A 134 -19.07 4.57 -15.58
C ALA A 134 -18.42 4.69 -16.95
N SER A 135 -18.75 5.76 -17.68
CA SER A 135 -18.04 6.18 -18.90
C SER A 135 -16.59 6.58 -18.56
N TRP A 136 -15.68 6.67 -19.55
CA TRP A 136 -14.32 7.12 -19.24
C TRP A 136 -14.26 8.56 -18.72
N GLN A 137 -15.19 9.44 -19.13
CA GLN A 137 -15.22 10.82 -18.64
C GLN A 137 -15.60 10.89 -17.16
N ASP A 138 -16.55 10.05 -16.72
CA ASP A 138 -17.08 10.11 -15.36
C ASP A 138 -16.29 9.23 -14.38
N MET A 139 -15.40 8.37 -14.89
CA MET A 139 -14.66 7.38 -14.11
C MET A 139 -13.86 7.97 -12.94
N ALA A 140 -13.24 9.14 -13.12
CA ALA A 140 -12.50 9.80 -12.05
C ALA A 140 -13.42 10.24 -10.91
N ALA A 141 -14.60 10.78 -11.23
CA ALA A 141 -15.58 11.23 -10.24
C ALA A 141 -16.24 10.05 -9.51
N ASP A 142 -16.56 8.99 -10.24
CA ASP A 142 -17.06 7.74 -9.65
C ASP A 142 -16.03 7.12 -8.69
N LEU A 143 -14.76 7.09 -9.09
CA LEU A 143 -13.70 6.56 -8.23
C LEU A 143 -13.47 7.45 -7.00
N ALA A 144 -13.49 8.78 -7.14
CA ALA A 144 -13.39 9.71 -6.04
C ALA A 144 -14.50 9.45 -4.99
N ALA A 145 -15.75 9.30 -5.43
CA ALA A 145 -16.88 8.99 -4.56
C ALA A 145 -16.70 7.65 -3.81
N LYS A 146 -16.17 6.62 -4.48
CA LYS A 146 -15.86 5.32 -3.86
C LYS A 146 -14.68 5.39 -2.87
N SER A 147 -13.78 6.35 -3.03
CA SER A 147 -12.61 6.54 -2.16
C SER A 147 -12.87 7.37 -0.90
N VAL A 148 -13.94 8.18 -0.87
CA VAL A 148 -14.35 8.98 0.30
C VAL A 148 -14.31 8.20 1.63
N PRO A 149 -14.97 7.04 1.79
CA PRO A 149 -14.98 6.32 3.07
C PRO A 149 -13.61 5.71 3.45
N ILE A 150 -12.69 5.57 2.50
CA ILE A 150 -11.34 5.02 2.75
C ILE A 150 -10.44 6.11 3.35
N VAL A 151 -10.50 7.32 2.79
CA VAL A 151 -9.64 8.44 3.20
C VAL A 151 -10.29 9.36 4.23
N GLY A 152 -11.59 9.21 4.49
CA GLY A 152 -12.34 10.02 5.46
C GLY A 152 -12.63 11.45 5.00
N ALA A 153 -12.71 11.69 3.69
CA ALA A 153 -13.07 13.00 3.13
C ALA A 153 -14.53 13.38 3.43
N ALA A 154 -14.86 14.67 3.40
CA ALA A 154 -16.24 15.12 3.58
C ALA A 154 -17.11 14.85 2.33
N GLY A 155 -16.49 14.84 1.16
CA GLY A 155 -17.16 14.63 -0.13
C GLY A 155 -16.19 14.23 -1.25
N PRO A 156 -16.72 13.80 -2.41
CA PRO A 156 -15.91 13.40 -3.57
C PRO A 156 -15.10 14.55 -4.17
N ASP A 157 -15.53 15.79 -3.96
CA ASP A 157 -14.87 17.01 -4.41
C ASP A 157 -13.55 17.31 -3.67
N GLU A 158 -13.28 16.64 -2.56
CA GLU A 158 -12.00 16.68 -1.84
C GLU A 158 -11.04 15.55 -2.25
N VAL A 159 -11.44 14.66 -3.17
CA VAL A 159 -10.65 13.47 -3.54
C VAL A 159 -10.36 13.47 -5.04
N ALA A 160 -9.09 13.34 -5.39
CA ALA A 160 -8.65 13.14 -6.77
C ALA A 160 -7.75 11.91 -6.87
N ILE A 161 -8.10 10.97 -7.77
CA ILE A 161 -7.27 9.81 -8.09
C ILE A 161 -6.59 10.06 -9.43
N MET A 162 -5.30 10.39 -9.40
CA MET A 162 -4.55 10.78 -10.59
C MET A 162 -3.05 10.46 -10.44
N ASN A 163 -2.33 10.40 -11.57
CA ASN A 163 -0.87 10.30 -11.67
C ASN A 163 -0.24 9.24 -10.73
N THR A 164 0.94 9.55 -10.20
CA THR A 164 1.67 8.77 -9.19
C THR A 164 1.76 9.57 -7.88
N LEU A 165 2.12 8.90 -6.78
CA LEU A 165 2.27 9.54 -5.47
C LEU A 165 3.21 10.76 -5.51
N THR A 166 4.44 10.60 -6.01
CA THR A 166 5.43 11.68 -6.04
C THR A 166 5.03 12.82 -6.97
N ALA A 167 4.38 12.53 -8.09
CA ALA A 167 3.86 13.57 -8.97
C ALA A 167 2.75 14.40 -8.30
N ASN A 168 1.83 13.74 -7.60
CA ASN A 168 0.79 14.44 -6.84
C ASN A 168 1.38 15.24 -5.68
N LEU A 169 2.39 14.72 -4.98
CA LEU A 169 3.10 15.46 -3.95
C LEU A 169 3.72 16.74 -4.52
N HIS A 170 4.35 16.67 -5.70
CA HIS A 170 4.85 17.86 -6.39
C HIS A 170 3.75 18.88 -6.70
N PHE A 171 2.60 18.45 -7.22
CA PHE A 171 1.49 19.37 -7.51
C PHE A 171 0.92 20.03 -6.26
N MET A 172 0.82 19.27 -5.16
CA MET A 172 0.42 19.80 -3.86
C MET A 172 1.43 20.82 -3.35
N MET A 173 2.72 20.48 -3.35
CA MET A 173 3.77 21.40 -2.92
C MET A 173 3.83 22.66 -3.78
N ALA A 174 3.75 22.54 -5.11
CA ALA A 174 3.73 23.70 -5.99
C ALA A 174 2.55 24.66 -5.73
N SER A 175 1.44 24.15 -5.17
CA SER A 175 0.26 24.94 -4.86
C SER A 175 0.30 25.53 -3.45
N PHE A 176 0.75 24.75 -2.46
CA PHE A 176 0.65 25.04 -1.03
C PHE A 176 1.96 25.53 -0.39
N TYR A 177 3.12 25.11 -0.89
CA TYR A 177 4.42 25.64 -0.45
C TYR A 177 4.67 26.98 -1.13
N ARG A 178 4.31 28.07 -0.43
CA ARG A 178 4.46 29.46 -0.90
C ARG A 178 5.44 30.20 0.01
N PRO A 179 6.74 29.91 -0.09
CA PRO A 179 7.73 30.46 0.83
C PRO A 179 7.87 31.97 0.67
N THR A 180 8.16 32.65 1.78
CA THR A 180 8.54 34.07 1.84
C THR A 180 9.95 34.21 2.41
N ALA A 181 10.48 35.43 2.48
CA ALA A 181 11.79 35.68 3.07
C ALA A 181 11.90 35.22 4.55
N THR A 182 10.79 35.23 5.30
CA THR A 182 10.78 34.88 6.74
C THR A 182 10.11 33.54 7.01
N ARG A 183 9.19 33.08 6.16
CA ARG A 183 8.44 31.82 6.31
C ARG A 183 8.69 30.94 5.09
N HIS A 184 9.72 30.10 5.16
CA HIS A 184 10.14 29.25 4.05
C HIS A 184 10.49 27.81 4.44
N LYS A 185 10.49 27.47 5.73
CA LYS A 185 10.93 26.14 6.17
C LYS A 185 9.89 25.07 5.87
N ILE A 186 10.34 23.89 5.54
CA ILE A 186 9.56 22.65 5.49
C ILE A 186 10.00 21.81 6.68
N ILE A 187 9.05 21.39 7.52
CA ILE A 187 9.29 20.38 8.56
C ILE A 187 8.93 19.01 7.97
N ALA A 188 9.88 18.06 8.01
CA ALA A 188 9.70 16.69 7.57
C ALA A 188 10.39 15.70 8.52
N GLU A 189 10.06 14.42 8.43
CA GLU A 189 10.75 13.36 9.16
C GLU A 189 12.21 13.20 8.70
N TRP A 190 13.07 12.72 9.59
CA TRP A 190 14.43 12.33 9.20
C TRP A 190 14.40 11.09 8.32
N LYS A 191 15.15 11.16 7.22
CA LYS A 191 15.16 10.16 6.14
C LYS A 191 13.75 9.81 5.67
N PRO A 192 13.05 10.76 5.03
CA PRO A 192 11.86 10.44 4.26
C PRO A 192 12.17 9.38 3.22
N PHE A 193 11.13 8.75 2.68
CA PHE A 193 11.30 7.86 1.55
C PHE A 193 12.08 8.58 0.42
N PRO A 194 12.98 7.91 -0.33
CA PRO A 194 13.91 8.61 -1.21
C PRO A 194 13.25 9.58 -2.21
N SER A 195 12.09 9.22 -2.77
CA SER A 195 11.35 10.13 -3.67
C SER A 195 10.91 11.42 -3.01
N ASP A 196 10.52 11.37 -1.74
CA ASP A 196 9.99 12.48 -0.97
C ASP A 196 11.14 13.43 -0.59
N THR A 197 12.30 12.86 -0.27
CA THR A 197 13.55 13.61 -0.10
C THR A 197 13.86 14.46 -1.34
N TYR A 198 13.74 13.87 -2.54
CA TYR A 198 13.97 14.60 -3.79
C TYR A 198 12.86 15.61 -4.12
N ALA A 199 11.61 15.28 -3.82
CA ALA A 199 10.49 16.20 -4.01
C ALA A 199 10.64 17.46 -3.17
N ILE A 200 10.98 17.31 -1.88
CA ILE A 200 11.25 18.42 -0.96
C ILE A 200 12.43 19.26 -1.45
N ALA A 201 13.56 18.62 -1.74
CA ALA A 201 14.77 19.33 -2.15
C ALA A 201 14.54 20.16 -3.42
N SER A 202 13.94 19.55 -4.45
CA SER A 202 13.68 20.24 -5.72
C SER A 202 12.64 21.36 -5.60
N GLN A 203 11.66 21.27 -4.69
CA GLN A 203 10.73 22.37 -4.42
C GLN A 203 11.42 23.55 -3.73
N ILE A 204 12.28 23.29 -2.76
CA ILE A 204 13.09 24.35 -2.11
C ILE A 204 13.98 25.04 -3.15
N GLU A 205 14.70 24.26 -3.96
CA GLU A 205 15.59 24.77 -5.01
C GLU A 205 14.83 25.53 -6.11
N TRP A 206 13.64 25.07 -6.49
CA TRP A 206 12.78 25.76 -7.47
C TRP A 206 12.38 27.17 -7.03
N HIS A 207 12.27 27.40 -5.71
CA HIS A 207 12.05 28.71 -5.12
C HIS A 207 13.35 29.51 -4.86
N GLY A 208 14.51 29.02 -5.30
CA GLY A 208 15.80 29.69 -5.13
C GLY A 208 16.32 29.70 -3.69
N LEU A 209 15.85 28.76 -2.87
CA LEU A 209 16.19 28.66 -1.46
C LEU A 209 17.27 27.61 -1.21
N ASP A 210 17.97 27.75 -0.09
CA ASP A 210 18.97 26.81 0.39
C ASP A 210 18.29 25.71 1.23
N LYS A 211 18.51 24.45 0.85
CA LYS A 211 17.98 23.28 1.56
C LYS A 211 18.43 23.25 3.01
N GLU A 212 19.69 23.54 3.32
CA GLU A 212 20.22 23.45 4.69
C GLU A 212 19.53 24.45 5.64
N LYS A 213 19.00 25.55 5.09
CA LYS A 213 18.30 26.59 5.86
C LYS A 213 16.78 26.42 5.85
N SER A 214 16.25 25.69 4.87
CA SER A 214 14.82 25.60 4.58
C SER A 214 14.22 24.24 4.90
N LEU A 215 15.04 23.25 5.27
CA LEU A 215 14.55 21.95 5.72
C LEU A 215 14.83 21.79 7.22
N VAL A 216 13.78 21.43 7.97
CA VAL A 216 13.87 21.01 9.36
C VAL A 216 13.56 19.53 9.41
N GLU A 217 14.54 18.73 9.83
CA GLU A 217 14.40 17.28 9.94
C GLU A 217 14.06 16.88 11.38
N LEU A 218 12.95 16.15 11.54
CA LEU A 218 12.57 15.52 12.80
C LEU A 218 13.33 14.20 12.94
N HIS A 219 14.43 14.24 13.69
CA HIS A 219 15.18 13.03 14.01
C HIS A 219 14.45 12.17 15.06
N PRO A 220 14.43 10.84 14.90
CA PRO A 220 13.92 9.97 15.95
C PRO A 220 14.84 9.96 17.18
N ASP A 221 14.30 9.47 18.29
CA ASP A 221 15.12 9.12 19.46
C ASP A 221 15.86 7.79 19.23
N GLU A 222 16.65 7.32 20.21
CA GLU A 222 17.49 6.11 20.06
C GLU A 222 16.69 4.83 19.70
N ASN A 223 15.38 4.82 20.01
CA ASN A 223 14.46 3.74 19.69
C ASN A 223 13.81 3.86 18.30
N PHE A 224 14.30 4.76 17.45
CA PHE A 224 13.75 5.06 16.11
C PHE A 224 12.32 5.60 16.10
N TYR A 225 11.82 6.07 17.24
CA TYR A 225 10.50 6.68 17.36
C TYR A 225 10.62 8.20 17.39
N ILE A 226 9.74 8.88 16.65
CA ILE A 226 9.54 10.32 16.75
C ILE A 226 8.28 10.53 17.59
N SER A 227 8.44 11.00 18.82
CA SER A 227 7.30 11.21 19.73
C SER A 227 6.44 12.40 19.31
N THR A 228 5.15 12.34 19.62
CA THR A 228 4.23 13.45 19.39
C THR A 228 4.72 14.73 20.07
N ASP A 229 5.22 14.63 21.30
CA ASP A 229 5.75 15.79 22.04
C ASP A 229 6.92 16.45 21.29
N LYS A 230 7.81 15.65 20.69
CA LYS A 230 8.91 16.16 19.87
C LYS A 230 8.38 16.89 18.63
N ILE A 231 7.43 16.30 17.91
CA ILE A 231 6.79 16.91 16.74
C ILE A 231 6.18 18.28 17.12
N LEU A 232 5.41 18.31 18.20
CA LEU A 232 4.76 19.54 18.69
C LEU A 232 5.79 20.60 19.08
N SER A 233 6.82 20.23 19.84
CA SER A 233 7.87 21.17 20.24
C SER A 233 8.63 21.76 19.05
N THR A 234 8.89 20.98 18.00
CA THR A 234 9.55 21.46 16.78
C THR A 234 8.63 22.37 15.96
N ILE A 235 7.32 22.09 15.94
CA ILE A 235 6.34 23.00 15.33
C ILE A 235 6.35 24.34 16.07
N ASP A 236 6.30 24.34 17.40
CA ASP A 236 6.33 25.56 18.22
C ASP A 236 7.63 26.34 18.03
N GLU A 237 8.78 25.66 18.03
CA GLU A 237 10.11 26.27 17.82
C GLU A 237 10.21 26.99 16.46
N HIS A 238 9.58 26.45 15.42
CA HIS A 238 9.67 26.98 14.06
C HIS A 238 8.39 27.66 13.57
N ALA A 239 7.42 27.91 14.44
CA ALA A 239 6.06 28.35 14.09
C ALA A 239 6.03 29.56 13.15
N GLU A 240 6.90 30.55 13.36
CA GLU A 240 7.00 31.76 12.53
C GLU A 240 7.65 31.53 11.17
N SER A 241 8.53 30.52 11.07
CA SER A 241 9.37 30.28 9.89
C SER A 241 8.91 29.12 8.99
N THR A 242 8.03 28.24 9.49
CA THR A 242 7.55 27.07 8.74
C THR A 242 6.46 27.43 7.74
N ALA A 243 6.68 27.14 6.46
CA ALA A 243 5.66 27.28 5.42
C ALA A 243 4.84 26.00 5.23
N LEU A 244 5.44 24.82 5.48
CA LEU A 244 4.79 23.53 5.26
C LEU A 244 5.24 22.51 6.31
N LEU A 245 4.29 21.73 6.84
CA LEU A 245 4.55 20.49 7.57
C LEU A 245 4.21 19.34 6.63
N LEU A 246 5.19 18.48 6.36
CA LEU A 246 5.04 17.33 5.47
C LEU A 246 5.54 16.08 6.20
N LEU A 247 4.61 15.34 6.79
CA LEU A 247 4.90 14.09 7.52
C LEU A 247 4.13 12.92 6.91
N PRO A 248 4.69 11.71 6.91
CA PRO A 248 3.99 10.52 6.49
C PRO A 248 2.94 10.15 7.53
N GLY A 249 1.80 9.60 7.07
CA GLY A 249 0.83 9.01 7.99
C GLY A 249 1.39 7.76 8.71
N ILE A 250 2.19 6.97 8.00
CA ILE A 250 2.95 5.82 8.52
C ILE A 250 4.32 5.83 7.85
N GLN A 251 5.38 5.74 8.64
CA GLN A 251 6.74 5.71 8.10
C GLN A 251 7.03 4.34 7.46
N ALA A 252 7.35 4.33 6.18
CA ALA A 252 7.89 3.15 5.51
C ALA A 252 9.33 2.93 6.01
N SER A 253 9.63 1.74 6.50
CA SER A 253 11.00 1.40 6.91
C SER A 253 11.92 1.37 5.67
N SER A 254 12.92 2.25 5.65
CA SER A 254 14.08 2.16 4.75
C SER A 254 15.31 1.63 5.49
#